data_AF-A0A520A012-F1
#
_entry.id   AF-A0A520A012-F1
#
_cell.length_a   1.000
_cell.length_b   1.000
_cell.length_c   1.000
_cell.angle_alpha   90.00
_cell.angle_beta   90.00
_cell.angle_gamma   90.00
#
_symmetry.space_group_name_H-M   'P 1'
#
loop_
_entity.id
_entity.type
_entity.pdbx_description
1 polymer ?
#
loop_
_entity_poly.entity_id
_entity_poly.type
_entity_poly.pdbx_seq_one_letter_code
_entity_poly.pdbx_strand_id
1 'polypeptide(L)'
;IMLYVACFAVGLGPGVWVVITEIFPNAVRGRAASLATVALWVACTLISFTFLSLVKSAGLAGAFGLYAVLSALTFVFVWRAVPETKGRTLEEIEQGWQ
;
A
#
# COMPACT_ATOMS: atom_id res chain seq x y z
N ILE A 1 -12.80 5.79 13.53
CA ILE A 1 -13.10 5.40 12.13
C ILE A 1 -12.96 6.60 11.18
N MET A 2 -13.63 7.74 11.41
CA MET A 2 -13.53 8.92 10.50
C MET A 2 -12.09 9.43 10.30
N LEU A 3 -11.29 9.54 11.36
CA LEU A 3 -9.87 9.93 11.26
C LEU A 3 -9.06 8.96 10.41
N TYR A 4 -9.28 7.65 10.57
CA TYR A 4 -8.63 6.63 9.76
C TYR A 4 -8.98 6.78 8.27
N VAL A 5 -10.28 6.98 7.96
CA VAL A 5 -10.73 7.17 6.57
C VAL A 5 -10.13 8.44 5.97
N ALA A 6 -10.08 9.54 6.72
CA ALA A 6 -9.46 10.79 6.28
C ALA A 6 -7.95 10.63 6.01
N CYS A 7 -7.21 10.02 6.92
CA CYS A 7 -5.78 9.74 6.73
C CYS A 7 -5.52 8.82 5.54
N PHE A 8 -6.35 7.78 5.36
CA PHE A 8 -6.25 6.87 4.22
C PHE A 8 -6.53 7.60 2.90
N ALA A 9 -7.56 8.43 2.85
CA ALA A 9 -7.95 9.18 1.65
C ALA A 9 -6.90 10.20 1.20
N VAL A 10 -6.13 10.78 2.13
CA VAL A 10 -5.08 11.77 1.81
C VAL A 10 -3.72 11.11 1.55
N GLY A 11 -3.41 10.02 2.25
CA GLY A 11 -2.12 9.34 2.17
C GLY A 11 -2.14 8.14 1.25
N LEU A 12 -2.39 6.96 1.83
CA LEU A 12 -2.21 5.66 1.18
C LEU A 12 -3.16 5.41 0.00
N GLY A 13 -4.31 6.08 -0.05
CA GLY A 13 -5.27 5.96 -1.15
C GLY A 13 -4.67 6.44 -2.48
N PRO A 14 -4.52 7.76 -2.69
CA PRO A 14 -3.94 8.30 -3.92
C PRO A 14 -2.42 8.13 -3.98
N GLY A 15 -1.72 8.23 -2.84
CA GLY A 15 -0.26 8.27 -2.81
C GLY A 15 0.40 6.99 -3.34
N VAL A 16 -0.13 5.81 -3.01
CA VAL A 16 0.42 4.53 -3.50
C VAL A 16 0.36 4.44 -5.03
N TRP A 17 -0.75 4.87 -5.63
CA TRP A 17 -0.90 4.83 -7.09
C TRP A 17 -0.01 5.86 -7.79
N VAL A 18 0.15 7.05 -7.21
CA VAL A 18 1.06 8.08 -7.72
C VAL A 18 2.50 7.56 -7.73
N VAL A 19 2.97 7.03 -6.59
CA VAL A 19 4.34 6.50 -6.46
C VAL A 19 4.59 5.35 -7.44
N ILE A 20 3.64 4.43 -7.64
CA ILE A 20 3.75 3.37 -8.66
C ILE A 20 3.94 3.99 -10.06
N THR A 21 3.24 5.08 -10.39
CA THR A 21 3.44 5.73 -11.70
C THR A 21 4.75 6.50 -11.82
N GLU A 22 5.33 6.97 -10.70
CA GLU A 22 6.57 7.74 -10.68
C GLU A 22 7.83 6.86 -10.64
N ILE A 23 7.78 5.69 -10.00
CA ILE A 23 8.93 4.78 -9.88
C ILE A 23 9.13 3.95 -11.15
N PHE A 24 8.06 3.55 -11.83
CA PHE A 24 8.17 2.65 -12.99
C PHE A 24 8.29 3.40 -14.33
N PRO A 25 9.25 3.03 -15.19
CA PRO A 25 9.40 3.62 -16.50
C PRO A 25 8.18 3.36 -17.38
N ASN A 26 7.89 4.29 -18.30
CA ASN A 26 6.68 4.29 -19.13
C ASN A 26 6.41 2.93 -19.81
N ALA A 27 7.47 2.23 -20.24
CA ALA A 27 7.38 0.94 -20.94
C ALA A 27 6.81 -0.20 -20.08
N VAL A 28 7.04 -0.21 -18.76
CA VAL A 28 6.61 -1.30 -17.85
C VAL A 28 5.53 -0.88 -16.85
N ARG A 29 5.22 0.42 -16.77
CA ARG A 29 4.24 0.99 -15.83
C ARG A 29 2.89 0.28 -15.86
N GLY A 30 2.35 -0.02 -17.04
CA GLY A 30 1.08 -0.74 -17.16
C GLY A 30 1.11 -2.17 -16.58
N ARG A 31 2.24 -2.87 -16.74
CA ARG A 31 2.44 -4.22 -16.18
C ARG A 31 2.65 -4.17 -14.66
N ALA A 32 3.42 -3.19 -14.17
CA ALA A 32 3.63 -2.99 -12.75
C ALA A 32 2.31 -2.63 -12.03
N ALA A 33 1.54 -1.70 -12.59
CA ALA A 33 0.25 -1.28 -12.03
C ALA A 33 -0.79 -2.43 -12.01
N SER A 34 -0.83 -3.26 -13.06
CA SER A 34 -1.72 -4.42 -13.08
C SER A 34 -1.33 -5.48 -12.05
N LEU A 35 -0.04 -5.79 -11.89
CA LEU A 35 0.44 -6.70 -10.85
C LEU A 35 0.11 -6.18 -9.44
N ALA A 36 0.34 -4.89 -9.18
CA ALA A 36 -0.02 -4.25 -7.92
C ALA A 36 -1.53 -4.33 -7.65
N THR A 37 -2.35 -4.11 -8.69
CA THR A 37 -3.81 -4.23 -8.60
C THR A 37 -4.23 -5.66 -8.26
N VAL A 38 -3.66 -6.67 -8.93
CA VAL A 38 -3.96 -8.08 -8.64
C VAL A 38 -3.57 -8.43 -7.21
N ALA A 39 -2.38 -8.02 -6.75
CA ALA A 39 -1.95 -8.24 -5.38
C ALA A 39 -2.89 -7.59 -4.35
N LEU A 40 -3.36 -6.37 -4.62
CA LEU A 40 -4.35 -5.68 -3.79
C LEU A 40 -5.65 -6.47 -3.71
N TRP A 41 -6.20 -6.90 -4.84
CA TRP A 41 -7.45 -7.65 -4.86
C TRP A 41 -7.32 -9.00 -4.15
N VAL A 42 -6.21 -9.72 -4.35
CA VAL A 42 -5.93 -10.97 -3.63
C VAL A 42 -5.89 -10.74 -2.13
N ALA A 43 -5.21 -9.68 -1.66
CA ALA A 43 -5.17 -9.33 -0.24
C ALA A 43 -6.57 -8.98 0.30
N CYS A 44 -7.36 -8.20 -0.45
CA CYS A 44 -8.75 -7.89 -0.09
C CYS A 44 -9.60 -9.16 0.03
N THR A 45 -9.51 -10.08 -0.92
CA THR A 45 -10.24 -11.36 -0.89
C THR A 45 -9.82 -12.21 0.32
N LEU A 46 -8.51 -12.32 0.59
CA LEU A 46 -8.00 -13.02 1.76
C LEU A 46 -8.54 -12.44 3.06
N ILE A 47 -8.52 -11.12 3.21
CA ILE A 47 -9.07 -10.41 4.36
C ILE A 47 -10.57 -10.69 4.47
N SER A 48 -11.33 -10.58 3.39
CA SER A 48 -12.78 -10.85 3.41
C SER A 48 -13.11 -12.27 3.88
N PHE A 49 -12.36 -13.29 3.45
CA PHE A 49 -12.58 -14.68 3.89
C PHE A 49 -12.12 -14.95 5.31
N THR A 50 -11.00 -14.34 5.73
CA THR A 50 -10.42 -14.60 7.05
C THR A 50 -11.02 -13.74 8.16
N PHE A 51 -11.61 -12.58 7.83
CA PHE A 51 -12.10 -11.61 8.80
C PHE A 51 -13.13 -12.21 9.76
N LEU A 52 -14.15 -12.89 9.24
CA LEU A 52 -15.20 -13.46 10.10
C LEU A 52 -14.65 -14.57 11.01
N SER A 53 -13.75 -15.40 10.50
CA SER A 53 -13.07 -16.45 11.29
C SER A 53 -12.16 -15.86 12.37
N LEU A 54 -11.45 -14.78 12.06
CA LEU A 54 -10.58 -14.08 13.00
C LEU A 54 -11.39 -13.37 14.09
N VAL A 55 -12.50 -12.73 13.73
CA VAL A 55 -13.41 -12.09 14.69
C VAL A 55 -14.07 -13.13 15.59
N LYS A 56 -14.44 -14.30 15.07
CA LYS A 56 -15.02 -15.39 15.89
C LYS A 56 -14.02 -15.97 16.91
N SER A 57 -12.73 -15.99 16.59
CA SER A 57 -11.69 -16.59 17.45
C SER A 57 -11.05 -15.59 18.42
N ALA A 58 -10.73 -14.39 17.95
CA ALA A 58 -9.97 -13.37 18.70
C ALA A 58 -10.80 -12.12 19.05
N GLY A 59 -12.07 -12.08 18.67
CA GLY A 59 -12.92 -10.90 18.82
C GLY A 59 -12.55 -9.76 17.87
N LEU A 60 -13.35 -8.69 17.91
CA LEU A 60 -13.09 -7.49 17.10
C LEU A 60 -11.75 -6.84 17.47
N ALA A 61 -11.44 -6.75 18.77
CA ALA A 61 -10.20 -6.13 19.25
C ALA A 61 -8.95 -6.88 18.75
N GLY A 62 -8.96 -8.22 18.78
CA GLY A 62 -7.85 -9.02 18.27
C GLY A 62 -7.67 -8.90 16.75
N ALA A 63 -8.77 -8.90 15.99
CA ALA A 63 -8.74 -8.73 14.54
C ALA A 63 -8.20 -7.35 14.12
N PHE A 64 -8.70 -6.27 14.72
CA PHE A 64 -8.20 -4.91 14.45
C PHE A 64 -6.77 -4.71 14.96
N GLY A 65 -6.40 -5.31 16.09
CA GLY A 65 -5.02 -5.30 16.60
C GLY A 65 -4.03 -5.92 15.62
N LEU A 66 -4.38 -7.07 15.02
CA LEU A 66 -3.55 -7.69 13.98
C LEU A 66 -3.37 -6.77 12.76
N TYR A 67 -4.45 -6.17 12.26
CA TYR A 67 -4.37 -5.25 11.13
C TYR A 67 -3.59 -3.96 11.45
N ALA A 68 -3.64 -3.50 12.70
CA ALA A 68 -2.84 -2.36 13.15
C ALA A 68 -1.34 -2.68 13.12
N VAL A 69 -0.94 -3.86 13.58
CA VAL A 69 0.46 -4.33 13.50
C VAL A 69 0.93 -4.45 12.06
N LEU A 70 0.11 -5.06 11.19
CA LEU A 70 0.43 -5.17 9.76
C LEU A 70 0.56 -3.79 9.08
N SER A 71 -0.28 -2.83 9.47
CA SER A 71 -0.21 -1.46 8.97
C SER A 71 1.07 -0.76 9.43
N ALA A 72 1.49 -0.96 10.68
CA ALA A 72 2.74 -0.41 11.19
C ALA A 72 3.97 -1.00 10.48
N LEU A 73 3.98 -2.30 10.21
CA LEU A 73 5.04 -2.95 9.43
C LEU A 73 5.11 -2.39 8.00
N THR A 74 3.95 -2.21 7.36
CA THR A 74 3.86 -1.58 6.04
C THR A 74 4.41 -0.16 6.06
N PHE A 75 4.08 0.63 7.09
CA PHE A 75 4.60 1.98 7.25
C PHE A 75 6.14 2.00 7.35
N VAL A 76 6.72 1.13 8.17
CA VAL A 76 8.18 1.02 8.31
C VAL A 76 8.83 0.58 7.00
N PHE A 77 8.23 -0.37 6.28
CA PHE A 77 8.71 -0.79 4.96
C PHE A 77 8.69 0.37 3.96
N VAL A 78 7.57 1.08 3.84
CA VAL A 78 7.43 2.22 2.93
C VAL A 78 8.44 3.30 3.26
N TRP A 79 8.57 3.68 4.53
CA TRP A 79 9.50 4.73 4.96
C TRP A 79 10.97 4.41 4.65
N ARG A 80 11.34 3.12 4.59
CA ARG A 80 12.72 2.68 4.42
C ARG A 80 13.06 2.24 3.00
N ALA A 81 12.10 1.70 2.26
CA ALA A 81 12.29 1.12 0.93
C ALA A 81 11.75 1.98 -0.21
N VAL A 82 10.81 2.91 0.05
CA VAL A 82 10.25 3.79 -0.96
C VAL A 82 11.01 5.12 -0.91
N PRO A 83 11.80 5.48 -1.95
CA PRO A 83 12.44 6.79 -2.00
C PRO A 83 11.40 7.88 -2.22
N GLU A 84 11.64 9.05 -1.61
CA GLU A 84 10.78 10.21 -1.80
C GLU A 84 10.88 10.71 -3.24
N THR A 85 9.77 10.59 -3.99
CA THR A 85 9.67 11.00 -5.40
C THR A 85 9.26 12.47 -5.56
N LYS A 86 8.84 13.13 -4.49
CA LYS A 86 8.33 14.49 -4.52
C LYS A 86 9.38 15.51 -4.97
N GLY A 87 9.09 16.22 -6.05
CA GLY A 87 9.91 17.33 -6.55
C GLY A 87 11.13 16.91 -7.36
N ARG A 88 11.24 15.65 -7.76
CA ARG A 88 12.25 15.14 -8.69
C ARG A 88 11.66 14.92 -10.06
N THR A 89 12.43 15.11 -11.13
CA THR A 89 11.96 14.74 -12.47
C THR A 89 11.96 13.22 -12.64
N LEU A 90 11.15 12.72 -13.56
CA LEU A 90 11.13 11.29 -13.90
C LEU A 90 12.52 10.79 -14.34
N GLU A 91 13.31 11.62 -15.04
CA GLU A 91 14.67 11.26 -15.45
C GLU A 91 15.64 11.15 -14.25
N GLU A 92 15.53 12.03 -13.25
CA GLU A 92 16.38 11.98 -12.04
C GLU A 92 16.07 10.76 -11.17
N ILE A 93 14.80 10.36 -11.12
CA ILE A 93 14.39 9.12 -10.45
C ILE A 93 14.97 7.93 -11.24
N GLU A 94 14.79 7.88 -12.55
CA GLU A 94 15.29 6.76 -13.37
C GLU A 94 16.83 6.61 -13.32
N GLN A 95 17.58 7.71 -13.23
CA GLN A 95 19.05 7.69 -13.06
C GLN A 95 19.51 7.27 -11.66
N GLY A 96 18.73 7.55 -10.61
CA GLY A 96 19.08 7.16 -9.23
C GLY A 96 18.90 5.67 -8.92
N TRP A 97 18.27 4.91 -9.83
CA TRP A 97 18.02 3.47 -9.71
C TRP A 97 18.89 2.61 -10.64
N GLN A 98 19.80 3.20 -11.43
CA GLN A 98 20.89 2.47 -12.11
C GLN A 98 22.06 2.25 -11.17
#